data_AF-A0A7Y7NFT1-F1
#
_entry.id   AF-A0A7Y7NFT1-F1
#
_cell.length_a   1.000
_cell.length_b   1.000
_cell.length_c   1.000
_cell.angle_alpha   90.00
_cell.angle_beta   90.00
_cell.angle_gamma   90.00
#
_symmetry.space_group_name_H-M   'P 1'
#
loop_
_entity.id
_entity.type
_entity.pdbx_description
1 polymer ?
#
loop_
_entity_poly.entity_id
_entity_poly.type
_entity_poly.pdbx_seq_one_letter_code
_entity_poly.pdbx_strand_id
1 'polypeptide(L)'
;MQTITTDMSLRDAILQLEQKRMEEGMIIKNEIHHLYESIKPVNLIKTVVQEVSESAEIKENILNNSIGLIAGYLSKKAFESVTKSPAKKIIGTAIMFGVKKLVAQHPETVKKVVAGIFNLIRNKLDKKNEA
;
A
#
# COMPACT_ATOMS: atom_id res chain seq x y z
N MET A 1 -21.14 33.85 42.36
CA MET A 1 -22.46 33.83 41.71
C MET A 1 -23.14 35.14 42.04
N GLN A 2 -23.47 35.97 41.04
CA GLN A 2 -24.23 37.19 41.29
C GLN A 2 -25.68 36.81 41.56
N THR A 3 -26.24 37.31 42.67
CA THR A 3 -27.64 37.12 43.03
C THR A 3 -28.50 37.97 42.11
N ILE A 4 -29.40 37.33 41.34
CA ILE A 4 -30.32 38.01 40.43
C ILE A 4 -31.46 38.58 41.28
N THR A 5 -31.44 39.89 41.51
CA THR A 5 -32.43 40.59 42.35
C THR A 5 -33.38 41.49 41.55
N THR A 6 -33.11 41.73 40.25
CA THR A 6 -33.89 42.66 39.40
C THR A 6 -34.13 42.07 38.01
N ASP A 7 -35.26 42.40 37.36
CA ASP A 7 -35.61 41.97 35.98
C ASP A 7 -34.49 42.21 34.96
N MET A 8 -33.78 43.34 35.07
CA MET A 8 -32.64 43.67 34.20
C MET A 8 -31.46 42.71 34.39
N SER A 9 -31.14 42.35 35.64
CA SER A 9 -30.06 41.38 35.95
C SER A 9 -30.40 39.96 35.50
N LEU A 10 -31.69 39.62 35.44
CA LEU A 10 -32.13 38.32 34.94
C LEU A 10 -31.95 38.23 33.41
N ARG A 11 -32.33 39.29 32.69
CA ARG A 11 -32.18 39.35 31.22
C ARG A 11 -30.71 39.32 30.80
N ASP A 12 -29.85 40.04 31.52
CA ASP A 12 -28.41 40.03 31.24
C ASP A 12 -27.78 38.65 31.51
N ALA A 13 -28.18 37.99 32.61
CA ALA A 13 -27.76 36.63 32.90
C ALA A 13 -28.24 35.62 31.82
N ILE A 14 -29.46 35.78 31.30
CA ILE A 14 -29.99 34.95 30.21
C ILE A 14 -29.14 35.14 28.95
N LEU A 15 -28.86 36.39 28.55
CA LEU A 15 -28.03 36.68 27.38
C LEU A 15 -26.61 36.09 27.51
N GLN A 16 -25.99 36.23 28.69
CA GLN A 16 -24.67 35.64 28.95
C GLN A 16 -24.72 34.11 28.87
N LEU A 17 -25.76 33.47 29.39
CA LEU A 17 -25.93 32.02 29.32
C LEU A 17 -26.21 31.54 27.90
N GLU A 18 -26.98 32.29 27.11
CA GLU A 18 -27.23 31.97 25.69
C GLU A 18 -25.95 32.05 24.86
N GLN A 19 -25.17 33.11 25.04
CA GLN A 19 -23.87 33.27 24.39
C GLN A 19 -22.92 32.12 24.77
N LYS A 20 -22.83 31.80 26.07
CA LYS A 20 -22.03 30.69 26.55
C LYS A 20 -22.48 29.35 25.97
N ARG A 21 -23.79 29.10 25.91
CA ARG A 21 -24.32 27.87 25.30
C ARG A 21 -24.02 27.76 23.81
N MET A 22 -24.08 28.87 23.08
CA MET A 22 -23.72 28.90 21.66
C MET A 22 -22.24 28.57 21.46
N GLU A 23 -21.36 29.18 22.26
CA GLU A 23 -19.92 28.93 22.21
C GLU A 23 -19.58 27.48 22.55
N GLU A 24 -20.12 26.95 23.66
CA GLU A 24 -19.96 25.55 24.05
C GLU A 24 -20.46 24.59 22.97
N GLY A 25 -21.61 24.90 22.34
CA GLY A 25 -22.16 24.12 21.24
C GLY A 25 -21.26 24.11 20.00
N MET A 26 -20.63 25.24 19.66
CA MET A 26 -19.67 25.32 18.54
C MET A 26 -18.41 24.51 18.82
N ILE A 27 -17.88 24.56 20.04
CA ILE A 27 -16.71 23.78 20.46
C ILE A 27 -16.99 22.29 20.31
N ILE A 28 -18.10 21.80 20.87
CA ILE A 28 -18.49 20.38 20.78
C ILE A 28 -18.64 19.95 19.31
N LYS A 29 -19.29 20.76 18.49
CA LYS A 29 -19.47 20.46 17.06
C LYS A 29 -18.13 20.35 16.35
N ASN A 30 -17.19 21.23 16.65
CA ASN A 30 -15.87 21.23 16.04
C ASN A 30 -15.06 20.00 16.47
N GLU A 31 -15.07 19.66 17.76
CA GLU A 31 -14.40 18.46 18.29
C GLU A 31 -14.95 17.18 17.66
N ILE A 32 -16.29 17.05 17.55
CA ILE A 32 -16.91 15.90 16.89
C ILE A 32 -16.50 15.85 15.41
N HIS A 33 -16.45 16.99 14.72
CA HIS A 33 -16.01 17.03 13.33
C HIS A 33 -14.56 16.59 13.19
N HIS A 34 -13.65 17.07 14.04
CA HIS A 34 -12.26 16.66 14.03
C HIS A 34 -12.07 15.18 14.34
N LEU A 35 -12.78 14.65 15.34
CA LEU A 35 -12.78 13.22 15.64
C LEU A 35 -13.32 12.40 14.47
N TYR A 36 -14.40 12.86 13.84
CA TYR A 36 -14.96 12.21 12.67
C TYR A 36 -13.97 12.20 11.51
N GLU A 37 -13.29 13.30 11.24
CA GLU A 37 -12.24 13.37 10.23
C GLU A 37 -11.06 12.45 10.60
N SER A 38 -10.60 12.42 11.85
CA SER A 38 -9.44 11.63 12.25
C SER A 38 -9.65 10.12 12.14
N ILE A 39 -10.88 9.64 12.40
CA ILE A 39 -11.20 8.21 12.25
C ILE A 39 -11.47 7.79 10.79
N LYS A 40 -11.52 8.74 9.83
CA LYS A 40 -11.69 8.36 8.43
C LYS A 40 -10.50 7.50 8.00
N PRO A 41 -10.74 6.36 7.32
CA PRO A 41 -9.68 5.48 6.88
C PRO A 41 -8.57 6.18 6.07
N VAL A 42 -8.94 7.18 5.26
CA VAL A 42 -7.98 7.98 4.49
C VAL A 42 -7.00 8.75 5.38
N ASN A 43 -7.47 9.32 6.49
CA ASN A 43 -6.63 10.08 7.41
C ASN A 43 -5.78 9.16 8.27
N LEU A 44 -6.30 7.98 8.64
CA LEU A 44 -5.52 6.93 9.32
C LEU A 44 -4.39 6.38 8.44
N ILE A 45 -4.67 6.11 7.16
CA ILE A 45 -3.62 5.68 6.23
C ILE A 45 -2.58 6.78 6.04
N LYS A 46 -3.02 8.04 5.97
CA LYS A 46 -2.13 9.20 5.81
C LYS A 46 -1.17 9.34 6.99
N THR A 47 -1.65 9.22 8.24
CA THR A 47 -0.79 9.28 9.43
C THR A 47 0.21 8.13 9.45
N VAL A 48 -0.25 6.90 9.16
CA VAL A 48 0.65 5.73 9.06
C VAL A 48 1.72 5.95 7.99
N VAL A 49 1.36 6.44 6.81
CA VAL A 49 2.32 6.70 5.71
C VAL A 49 3.32 7.79 6.07
N GLN A 50 2.89 8.85 6.79
CA GLN A 50 3.81 9.89 7.27
C GLN A 50 4.81 9.33 8.29
N GLU A 51 4.34 8.58 9.29
CA GLU A 51 5.19 7.93 10.30
C GLU A 51 6.17 6.93 9.67
N VAL A 52 5.70 6.17 8.69
CA VAL A 52 6.49 5.22 7.91
C VAL A 52 7.57 5.93 7.07
N SER A 53 7.28 7.11 6.52
CA SER A 53 8.22 7.84 5.68
C SER A 53 9.37 8.46 6.47
N GLU A 54 9.19 8.68 7.77
CA GLU A 54 10.21 9.25 8.66
C GLU A 54 11.19 8.18 9.17
N SER A 55 10.80 6.90 9.16
CA SER A 55 11.67 5.78 9.55
C SER A 55 12.37 5.14 8.35
N ALA A 56 13.71 5.21 8.33
CA ALA A 56 14.54 4.58 7.30
C ALA A 56 14.36 3.05 7.25
N GLU A 57 14.17 2.41 8.40
CA GLU A 57 14.00 0.94 8.52
C GLU A 57 12.66 0.48 7.93
N ILE A 58 11.58 1.22 8.15
CA ILE A 58 10.26 0.83 7.64
C ILE A 58 10.18 1.04 6.13
N LYS A 59 10.83 2.08 5.59
CA LYS A 59 10.97 2.28 4.15
C LYS A 59 11.62 1.08 3.46
N GLU A 60 12.68 0.53 4.04
CA GLU A 60 13.35 -0.66 3.52
C GLU A 60 12.44 -1.90 3.57
N ASN A 61 11.74 -2.10 4.69
CA ASN A 61 10.78 -3.20 4.84
C ASN A 61 9.60 -3.12 3.86
N ILE A 62 9.06 -1.92 3.59
CA ILE A 62 8.00 -1.74 2.59
C ILE A 62 8.53 -2.00 1.18
N LEU A 63 9.72 -1.52 0.84
CA LEU A 63 10.32 -1.79 -0.45
C LEU A 63 10.49 -3.30 -0.65
N ASN A 64 11.05 -4.00 0.33
CA ASN A 64 11.26 -5.44 0.29
C ASN A 64 9.94 -6.22 0.19
N ASN A 65 8.91 -5.84 0.95
CA ASN A 65 7.60 -6.48 0.88
C ASN A 65 6.84 -6.16 -0.42
N SER A 66 7.02 -4.96 -0.97
CA SER A 66 6.38 -4.54 -2.22
C SER A 66 6.88 -5.32 -3.42
N ILE A 67 8.14 -5.78 -3.41
CA ILE A 67 8.69 -6.65 -4.46
C ILE A 67 7.85 -7.93 -4.61
N GLY A 68 7.43 -8.53 -3.49
CA GLY A 68 6.55 -9.71 -3.50
C GLY A 68 5.18 -9.43 -4.10
N LEU A 69 4.60 -8.26 -3.80
CA LEU A 69 3.31 -7.83 -4.35
C LEU A 69 3.40 -7.53 -5.85
N ILE A 70 4.44 -6.84 -6.29
CA ILE A 70 4.69 -6.53 -7.69
C ILE A 70 4.93 -7.84 -8.47
N ALA A 71 5.79 -8.72 -7.94
CA ALA A 71 6.05 -10.02 -8.54
C ALA A 71 4.77 -10.87 -8.61
N GLY A 72 3.96 -10.89 -7.55
CA GLY A 72 2.67 -11.57 -7.52
C GLY A 72 1.67 -11.00 -8.54
N TYR A 73 1.58 -9.69 -8.67
CA TYR A 73 0.72 -9.02 -9.66
C TYR A 73 1.18 -9.30 -11.10
N LEU A 74 2.48 -9.20 -11.37
CA LEU A 74 3.06 -9.53 -12.67
C LEU A 74 2.86 -11.00 -13.01
N SER A 75 3.05 -11.90 -12.05
CA SER A 75 2.79 -13.34 -12.20
C SER A 75 1.32 -13.61 -12.53
N LYS A 76 0.39 -13.02 -11.77
CA LYS A 76 -1.05 -13.10 -12.03
C LYS A 76 -1.39 -12.57 -13.43
N LYS A 77 -0.87 -11.42 -13.82
CA LYS A 77 -1.13 -10.79 -15.12
C LYS A 77 -0.54 -11.61 -16.27
N ALA A 78 0.65 -12.18 -16.10
CA ALA A 78 1.25 -13.10 -17.05
C ALA A 78 0.37 -14.35 -17.21
N PHE A 79 -0.05 -14.97 -16.10
CA PHE A 79 -0.89 -16.17 -16.11
C PHE A 79 -2.27 -15.94 -16.72
N GLU A 80 -2.94 -14.83 -16.37
CA GLU A 80 -4.21 -14.41 -16.97
C GLU A 80 -4.06 -14.13 -18.48
N SER A 81 -2.94 -13.51 -18.91
CA SER A 81 -2.66 -13.25 -20.32
C SER A 81 -2.42 -14.53 -21.14
N VAL A 82 -1.78 -15.53 -20.53
CA VAL A 82 -1.57 -16.86 -21.13
C VAL A 82 -2.89 -17.62 -21.22
N THR A 83 -3.77 -17.44 -20.23
CA THR A 83 -5.08 -18.10 -20.19
C THR A 83 -6.05 -17.54 -21.25
N LYS A 84 -6.00 -16.23 -21.54
CA LYS A 84 -6.87 -15.59 -22.54
C LYS A 84 -6.48 -15.88 -24.01
N SER A 85 -5.24 -16.33 -24.27
CA SER A 85 -4.76 -16.57 -25.64
C SER A 85 -4.38 -18.05 -25.86
N PRO A 86 -5.17 -18.82 -26.63
CA PRO A 86 -4.89 -20.23 -26.92
C PRO A 86 -3.49 -20.46 -27.51
N ALA A 87 -3.02 -19.53 -28.35
CA ALA A 87 -1.70 -19.59 -28.98
C ALA A 87 -0.56 -19.52 -27.96
N LYS A 88 -0.67 -18.65 -26.94
CA LYS A 88 0.36 -18.52 -25.89
C LYS A 88 0.40 -19.74 -24.97
N LYS A 89 -0.76 -20.36 -24.73
CA LYS A 89 -0.85 -21.64 -24.00
C LYS A 89 -0.13 -22.76 -24.75
N ILE A 90 -0.31 -22.85 -26.07
CA ILE A 90 0.38 -23.84 -26.92
C ILE A 90 1.90 -23.63 -26.88
N ILE A 91 2.37 -22.39 -27.00
CA ILE A 91 3.81 -22.06 -26.92
C ILE A 91 4.37 -22.46 -25.55
N GLY A 92 3.67 -22.12 -24.46
CA GLY A 92 4.08 -22.51 -23.11
C GLY A 92 4.15 -24.03 -22.93
N THR A 93 3.15 -24.77 -23.43
CA THR A 93 3.14 -26.23 -23.39
C THR A 93 4.24 -26.85 -24.25
N ALA A 94 4.53 -26.29 -25.43
CA ALA A 94 5.59 -26.76 -26.31
C ALA A 94 6.98 -26.56 -25.69
N ILE A 95 7.22 -25.40 -25.06
CA ILE A 95 8.46 -25.14 -24.30
C ILE A 95 8.58 -26.14 -23.14
N MET A 96 7.51 -26.33 -22.37
CA MET A 96 7.52 -27.23 -21.22
C MET A 96 7.74 -28.69 -21.62
N PHE A 97 7.16 -29.11 -22.75
CA PHE A 97 7.38 -30.43 -23.35
C PHE A 97 8.82 -30.61 -23.83
N GLY A 98 9.38 -29.59 -24.50
CA GLY A 98 10.79 -29.57 -24.92
C GLY A 98 11.75 -29.69 -23.75
N VAL A 99 11.52 -28.92 -22.67
CA VAL A 99 12.31 -28.98 -21.44
C VAL A 99 12.17 -30.36 -20.78
N LYS A 100 10.95 -30.90 -20.61
CA LYS A 100 10.76 -32.25 -20.05
C LYS A 100 11.49 -33.32 -20.85
N LYS A 101 11.45 -33.26 -22.18
CA LYS A 101 12.13 -34.22 -23.05
C LYS A 101 13.65 -34.14 -22.92
N LEU A 102 14.21 -32.92 -22.88
CA LEU A 102 15.65 -32.71 -22.67
C LEU A 102 16.10 -33.15 -21.28
N VAL A 103 15.31 -32.90 -20.24
CA VAL A 103 15.60 -33.34 -18.86
C VAL A 103 15.56 -34.87 -18.74
N ALA A 104 14.56 -35.52 -19.35
CA ALA A 104 14.40 -36.96 -19.29
C ALA A 104 15.48 -37.73 -20.06
N GLN A 105 15.98 -37.19 -21.19
CA GLN A 105 16.98 -37.87 -22.02
C GLN A 105 18.41 -37.48 -21.68
N HIS A 106 18.67 -36.23 -21.27
CA HIS A 106 20.02 -35.70 -21.06
C HIS A 106 20.10 -34.73 -19.87
N PRO A 107 20.15 -35.24 -18.62
CA PRO A 107 20.22 -34.41 -17.42
C PRO A 107 21.47 -33.51 -17.37
N GLU A 108 22.57 -33.91 -18.00
CA GLU A 108 23.80 -33.09 -18.09
C GLU A 108 23.65 -31.87 -19.00
N THR A 109 22.79 -31.94 -20.02
CA THR A 109 22.49 -30.81 -20.92
C THR A 109 21.69 -29.73 -20.19
N VAL A 110 20.84 -30.14 -19.26
CA VAL A 110 20.06 -29.22 -18.41
C VAL A 110 20.99 -28.36 -17.56
N LYS A 111 22.02 -28.96 -16.94
CA LYS A 111 23.03 -28.21 -16.17
C LYS A 111 23.71 -27.14 -17.02
N LYS A 112 24.08 -27.45 -18.27
CA LYS A 112 24.72 -26.50 -19.19
C LYS A 112 23.78 -25.37 -19.62
N VAL A 113 22.52 -25.68 -19.90
CA VAL A 113 21.49 -24.68 -20.26
C VAL A 113 21.21 -23.77 -19.07
N VAL A 114 21.02 -24.33 -17.88
CA VAL A 114 20.80 -23.57 -16.64
C VAL A 114 22.03 -22.72 -16.31
N ALA A 115 23.25 -23.26 -16.43
CA ALA A 115 24.49 -22.50 -16.22
C ALA A 115 24.67 -21.37 -17.25
N GLY A 116 24.31 -21.59 -18.52
CA GLY A 116 24.36 -20.58 -19.57
C GLY A 116 23.36 -19.44 -19.32
N ILE A 117 22.13 -19.76 -18.94
CA ILE A 117 21.11 -18.77 -18.58
C ILE A 117 21.54 -17.99 -17.33
N PHE A 118 22.06 -18.68 -16.30
CA PHE A 118 22.57 -18.06 -15.08
C PHE A 118 23.71 -17.09 -15.38
N ASN A 119 24.68 -17.48 -16.21
CA ASN A 119 25.81 -16.63 -16.60
C ASN A 119 25.38 -15.43 -17.46
N LEU A 120 24.39 -15.59 -18.33
CA LEU A 120 23.83 -14.47 -19.11
C LEU A 120 23.08 -13.47 -18.23
N ILE A 121 22.32 -13.95 -17.25
CA ILE A 121 21.61 -13.10 -16.29
C ILE A 121 22.63 -12.37 -15.40
N ARG A 122 23.63 -13.09 -14.86
CA ARG A 122 24.69 -12.51 -14.04
C ARG A 122 25.49 -11.44 -14.80
N ASN A 123 25.92 -11.70 -16.03
CA ASN A 123 26.64 -10.72 -16.84
C ASN A 123 25.80 -9.48 -17.16
N LYS A 124 24.47 -9.61 -17.30
CA LYS A 124 23.59 -8.44 -17.47
C LYS A 124 23.38 -7.64 -16.18
N LEU A 125 23.46 -8.29 -15.03
CA LEU A 125 23.39 -7.63 -13.72
C LEU A 125 24.70 -6.90 -13.39
N ASP A 126 25.86 -7.51 -13.64
CA ASP A 126 27.17 -6.86 -13.41
C ASP A 126 27.37 -5.65 -14.34
N LYS A 127 26.98 -5.75 -15.61
CA LYS A 127 27.11 -4.64 -16.57
C LYS A 127 26.23 -3.42 -16.27
N LYS A 128 25.24 -3.56 -15.37
CA LYS A 128 24.38 -2.47 -14.90
C LYS A 128 24.95 -1.77 -13.66
N ASN A 129 25.92 -2.38 -12.96
CA ASN A 129 26.58 -1.79 -11.80
C ASN A 129 27.84 -0.98 -12.16
N GLU A 130 28.26 -0.98 -13.43
CA GLU A 130 29.42 -0.22 -13.95
C GLU A 130 29.02 1.00 -14.81
N ALA A 131 27.73 1.34 -14.89
CA ALA A 131 27.20 2.52 -15.62
C ALA A 131 26.37 3.40 -14.69
#